data_AF-A0A1V5D9H3-F1
#
_entry.id   AF-A0A1V5D9H3-F1
#
_cell.length_a   1.000
_cell.length_b   1.000
_cell.length_c   1.000
_cell.angle_alpha   90.00
_cell.angle_beta   90.00
_cell.angle_gamma   90.00
#
_symmetry.space_group_name_H-M   'P 1'
#
loop_
_entity.id
_entity.type
_entity.pdbx_description
1 polymer ?
#
loop_
_entity_poly.entity_id
_entity_poly.type
_entity_poly.pdbx_seq_one_letter_code
_entity_poly.pdbx_strand_id
1 'polypeptide(L)'
;MVKKVTAIKARQNLGQVMNEVLLTGDEYIVERAGRPMVAIISIDKYEILKKDGESAARALDKIWKKMKKERPEVIENTIQEAVRSVRRI
;
A
#
# COMPACT_ATOMS: atom_id res chain seq x y z
N MET A 1 1.95 13.63 -8.89
CA MET A 1 2.79 14.15 -7.77
C MET A 1 2.01 14.06 -6.46
N VAL A 2 2.67 13.89 -5.30
CA VAL A 2 1.96 13.87 -4.00
C VAL A 2 1.83 15.29 -3.45
N LYS A 3 0.59 15.76 -3.35
CA LYS A 3 0.18 17.08 -2.84
C LYS A 3 -0.45 16.94 -1.45
N LYS A 4 -0.42 18.01 -0.67
CA LYS A 4 -1.06 18.09 0.66
C LYS A 4 -2.15 19.14 0.66
N VAL A 5 -3.29 18.83 1.27
CA VAL A 5 -4.44 19.75 1.34
C VAL A 5 -5.16 19.60 2.67
N THR A 6 -5.68 20.69 3.22
CA THR A 6 -6.51 20.59 4.44
C THR A 6 -7.89 20.02 4.10
N ALA A 7 -8.53 19.34 5.06
CA ALA A 7 -9.89 18.82 4.87
C ALA A 7 -10.91 19.88 4.43
N ILE A 8 -10.74 21.13 4.89
CA ILE A 8 -11.60 22.26 4.51
C ILE A 8 -11.37 22.62 3.04
N LYS A 9 -10.11 22.78 2.62
CA LYS A 9 -9.77 23.12 1.23
C LYS A 9 -10.15 22.01 0.25
N ALA A 10 -9.97 20.74 0.65
CA ALA A 10 -10.37 19.60 -0.17
C ALA A 10 -11.89 19.58 -0.42
N ARG A 11 -12.69 19.86 0.62
CA ARG A 11 -14.15 19.95 0.50
C ARG A 11 -14.59 21.07 -0.43
N GLN A 12 -13.96 22.25 -0.32
CA GLN A 12 -14.30 23.41 -1.13
C GLN A 12 -13.91 23.24 -2.60
N ASN A 13 -12.86 22.47 -2.89
CA ASN A 13 -12.28 22.33 -4.23
C ASN A 13 -12.32 20.88 -4.74
N LEU A 14 -13.30 20.08 -4.31
CA LEU A 14 -13.30 18.64 -4.58
C LEU A 14 -13.27 18.31 -6.07
N GLY A 15 -14.03 19.05 -6.90
CA GLY A 15 -14.04 18.86 -8.35
C GLY A 15 -12.67 19.07 -9.00
N GLN A 16 -11.92 20.09 -8.58
CA GLN A 16 -10.56 20.32 -9.06
C GLN A 16 -9.62 19.19 -8.61
N VAL A 17 -9.70 18.80 -7.34
CA VAL A 17 -8.89 17.69 -6.80
C VAL A 17 -9.13 16.41 -7.59
N MET A 18 -10.39 16.07 -7.89
CA MET A 18 -10.74 14.90 -8.69
C MET A 18 -10.18 14.98 -10.11
N ASN A 19 -10.27 16.15 -10.76
CA ASN A 19 -9.74 16.34 -12.11
C ASN A 19 -8.22 16.18 -12.15
N GLU A 20 -7.49 16.74 -11.18
CA GLU A 20 -6.03 16.57 -11.12
C GLU A 20 -5.65 15.11 -10.85
N VAL A 21 -6.35 14.45 -9.92
CA VAL A 21 -6.09 13.02 -9.63
C VAL A 21 -6.32 12.14 -10.87
N LEU A 22 -7.37 12.43 -11.65
CA LEU A 22 -7.72 11.64 -12.84
C LEU A 22 -6.84 11.99 -14.05
N LEU A 23 -6.63 13.27 -14.33
CA LEU A 23 -6.03 13.73 -15.59
C LEU A 23 -4.52 13.92 -15.50
N THR A 24 -3.99 14.34 -14.35
CA THR A 24 -2.54 14.58 -14.17
C THR A 24 -1.86 13.48 -13.38
N GLY A 25 -2.62 12.51 -12.84
CA GLY A 25 -2.09 11.45 -11.99
C GLY A 25 -1.56 11.98 -10.65
N ASP A 26 -2.12 13.11 -10.18
CA ASP A 26 -1.78 13.63 -8.87
C ASP A 26 -2.41 12.81 -7.74
N GLU A 27 -1.80 12.88 -6.57
CA GLU A 27 -2.26 12.21 -5.36
C GLU A 27 -2.34 13.24 -4.26
N TYR A 28 -3.40 13.18 -3.45
CA TYR A 28 -3.63 14.17 -2.41
C TYR A 28 -3.65 13.52 -1.04
N ILE A 29 -2.81 13.99 -0.13
CA ILE A 29 -2.92 13.72 1.28
C ILE A 29 -3.79 14.80 1.92
N VAL A 30 -4.93 14.39 2.45
CA VAL A 30 -5.85 15.28 3.15
C VAL A 30 -5.48 15.31 4.63
N GLU A 31 -5.17 16.50 5.14
CA GLU A 31 -4.73 16.74 6.51
C GLU A 31 -5.80 17.46 7.34
N ARG A 32 -5.83 17.19 8.64
CA ARG A 32 -6.59 17.95 9.64
C ARG A 32 -5.66 18.31 10.79
N ALA A 33 -5.59 19.60 11.12
CA ALA A 33 -4.65 20.12 12.13
C ALA A 33 -3.20 19.63 11.93
N GLY A 34 -2.74 19.64 10.67
CA GLY A 34 -1.39 19.20 10.28
C GLY A 34 -1.15 17.68 10.32
N ARG A 35 -2.16 16.87 10.64
CA ARG A 35 -2.05 15.40 10.64
C ARG A 35 -2.66 14.81 9.37
N PRO A 36 -1.94 13.94 8.64
CA PRO A 36 -2.49 13.23 7.48
C PRO A 36 -3.59 12.27 7.93
N MET A 37 -4.76 12.35 7.29
CA MET A 37 -5.92 11.54 7.65
C MET A 37 -6.30 10.54 6.55
N VAL A 38 -6.35 11.00 5.29
CA VAL A 38 -6.73 10.16 4.14
C VAL A 38 -5.92 10.53 2.91
N ALA A 39 -5.83 9.62 1.95
CA ALA A 39 -5.28 9.88 0.62
C ALA A 39 -6.39 9.82 -0.43
N ILE A 40 -6.34 10.70 -1.42
CA ILE A 40 -7.17 10.65 -2.62
C ILE A 40 -6.25 10.26 -3.77
N ILE A 41 -6.59 9.15 -4.43
CA ILE A 41 -5.83 8.54 -5.52
C ILE A 41 -6.80 8.15 -6.64
N SER A 42 -6.28 7.95 -7.85
CA SER A 42 -7.05 7.44 -8.99
C SER A 42 -7.58 6.04 -8.71
N ILE A 43 -8.70 5.67 -9.33
CA ILE A 43 -9.25 4.31 -9.23
C ILE A 43 -8.25 3.25 -9.72
N ASP A 44 -7.55 3.50 -10.83
CA ASP A 44 -6.56 2.57 -11.38
C ASP A 44 -5.45 2.25 -10.36
N LYS A 45 -4.92 3.30 -9.70
CA LYS A 45 -3.93 3.13 -8.62
C LYS A 45 -4.51 2.37 -7.43
N TYR A 46 -5.75 2.64 -7.04
CA TYR A 46 -6.41 1.89 -5.98
C TYR A 46 -6.54 0.40 -6.32
N GLU A 47 -6.91 0.07 -7.56
CA GLU A 47 -7.03 -1.31 -8.02
C GLU A 47 -5.69 -2.04 -8.05
N ILE A 48 -4.62 -1.37 -8.48
CA ILE A 48 -3.25 -1.91 -8.42
C ILE A 48 -2.87 -2.22 -6.96
N LEU A 49 -3.02 -1.24 -6.05
CA LEU A 49 -2.71 -1.43 -4.63
C LEU A 49 -3.53 -2.56 -4.00
N LYS A 50 -4.81 -2.66 -4.36
CA LYS A 50 -5.69 -3.73 -3.91
C LYS A 50 -5.23 -5.09 -4.43
N LYS A 51 -4.94 -5.18 -5.74
CA LYS A 51 -4.49 -6.42 -6.38
C LYS A 51 -3.14 -6.88 -5.85
N ASP A 52 -2.21 -5.96 -5.62
CA ASP A 52 -0.90 -6.26 -5.05
C ASP A 52 -1.04 -6.77 -3.61
N GLY A 53 -1.88 -6.12 -2.80
CA GLY A 53 -2.18 -6.57 -1.44
C GLY A 53 -2.81 -7.96 -1.41
N GLU A 54 -3.83 -8.21 -2.24
CA GLU A 54 -4.46 -9.53 -2.34
C GLU A 54 -3.48 -10.59 -2.86
N SER A 55 -2.62 -10.24 -3.82
CA SER A 55 -1.64 -11.17 -4.39
C SER A 55 -0.55 -11.52 -3.38
N ALA A 56 -0.07 -10.53 -2.61
CA ALA A 56 0.85 -10.74 -1.49
C ALA A 56 0.21 -11.61 -0.40
N ALA A 57 -1.04 -11.35 -0.02
CA ALA A 57 -1.77 -12.15 0.95
C ALA A 57 -1.96 -13.60 0.46
N ARG A 58 -2.31 -13.80 -0.82
CA ARG A 58 -2.43 -15.13 -1.43
C ARG A 58 -1.09 -15.87 -1.49
N ALA A 59 0.00 -15.16 -1.79
CA ALA A 59 1.34 -15.75 -1.80
C ALA A 59 1.74 -16.20 -0.39
N LEU A 60 1.51 -15.36 0.63
CA LEU A 60 1.72 -15.71 2.03
C LEU A 60 0.88 -16.91 2.45
N ASP A 61 -0.43 -16.94 2.17
CA ASP A 61 -1.28 -18.09 2.54
C ASP A 61 -0.78 -19.40 1.92
N LYS A 62 -0.32 -19.40 0.66
CA LYS A 62 0.28 -20.58 0.02
C LYS A 62 1.56 -21.03 0.74
N ILE A 63 2.41 -20.09 1.13
CA ILE A 63 3.64 -20.36 1.87
C ILE A 63 3.32 -20.97 3.23
N TRP A 64 2.42 -20.35 4.00
CA TRP A 64 1.99 -20.80 5.31
C TRP A 64 1.33 -22.19 5.27
N LYS A 65 0.49 -22.47 4.26
CA LYS A 65 -0.11 -23.80 4.06
C LYS A 65 0.93 -24.89 3.79
N LYS A 66 1.98 -24.58 3.04
CA LYS A 66 3.09 -25.53 2.81
C LYS A 66 3.92 -25.77 4.06
N MET A 67 4.12 -24.74 4.87
CA MET A 67 4.90 -24.84 6.12
C MET A 67 4.14 -25.41 7.31
N LYS A 68 2.79 -25.54 7.24
CA LYS A 68 1.95 -26.06 8.34
C LYS A 68 2.30 -27.47 8.85
N LYS A 69 3.11 -28.23 8.12
CA LYS A 69 3.56 -29.60 8.47
C LYS A 69 5.04 -29.68 8.84
N GLU A 70 5.76 -28.55 8.77
CA GLU A 70 7.19 -28.46 9.06
C GLU A 70 7.43 -28.24 10.56
N ARG A 71 8.62 -28.62 11.04
CA ARG A 71 9.02 -28.35 12.42
C ARG A 71 9.39 -26.88 12.59
N PRO A 72 9.11 -26.24 13.74
CA PRO A 72 9.38 -24.83 13.97
C PRO A 72 10.82 -24.41 13.68
N GLU A 73 11.82 -25.24 14.01
CA GLU A 73 13.24 -24.91 13.75
C GLU A 73 13.59 -24.85 12.26
N VAL A 74 12.92 -25.65 11.42
CA VAL A 74 13.13 -25.66 9.97
C VAL A 74 12.53 -24.40 9.35
N ILE A 75 11.36 -23.99 9.84
CA ILE A 75 10.68 -22.75 9.41
C ILE A 75 11.54 -21.53 9.74
N GLU A 76 12.05 -21.44 10.98
CA GLU A 76 12.88 -20.31 11.44
C GLU A 76 14.16 -20.15 10.60
N ASN A 77 14.86 -21.26 10.34
CA ASN A 77 16.07 -21.26 9.50
C ASN A 77 15.76 -20.84 8.06
N THR A 78 14.65 -21.31 7.49
CA THR A 78 14.22 -20.95 6.12
C THR A 78 13.89 -19.46 6.02
N ILE A 79 13.23 -18.89 7.03
CA ILE A 79 12.94 -17.45 7.07
C ILE A 79 14.23 -16.64 7.18
N GLN A 80 15.16 -17.03 8.06
CA GLN A 80 16.45 -16.38 8.24
C GLN A 80 17.27 -16.34 6.93
N GLU A 81 17.29 -17.45 6.19
CA GLU A 81 18.00 -17.55 4.91
C GLU A 81 17.38 -16.64 3.84
N ALA A 82 16.05 -16.62 3.73
CA ALA A 82 15.34 -15.74 2.81
C ALA A 82 15.52 -14.25 3.14
N VAL A 83 15.55 -13.87 4.42
CA VAL A 83 15.81 -12.47 4.82
C VAL A 83 17.25 -12.06 4.51
N ARG A 84 18.22 -12.97 4.70
CA ARG A 84 19.64 -12.71 4.40
C ARG A 84 19.91 -12.53 2.91
N SER A 85 19.20 -13.25 2.04
CA SER A 85 19.41 -13.14 0.59
C SER A 85 18.92 -11.80 0.04
N VAL A 86 17.84 -11.23 0.61
CA VAL A 86 17.33 -9.91 0.21
C VAL A 86 18.16 -8.76 0.79
N ARG A 87 18.69 -8.90 2.01
CA ARG A 87 19.54 -7.89 2.66
C ARG A 87 20.95 -7.72 2.07
N ARG A 88 21.35 -8.59 1.14
CA ARG A 88 22.65 -8.51 0.45
C ARG A 88 22.65 -7.62 -0.81
N ILE A 89 21.53 -6.92 -1.06
CA ILE A 89 21.37 -5.86 -2.07
C ILE A 89 21.29 -4.54 -1.32
#